data_AF-A0A8S3C654-F1
#
_entry.id   AF-A0A8S3C654-F1
#
_cell.length_a   1.000
_cell.length_b   1.000
_cell.length_c   1.000
_cell.angle_alpha   90.00
_cell.angle_beta   90.00
_cell.angle_gamma   90.00
#
_symmetry.space_group_name_H-M   'P 1'
#
loop_
_entity.id
_entity.type
_entity.pdbx_description
1 polymer ?
#
loop_
_entity_poly.entity_id
_entity_poly.type
_entity_poly.pdbx_seq_one_letter_code
_entity_poly.pdbx_strand_id
1 'polypeptide(L)' 'AKDVTGRLARWAMKLSAYQIEEIKYRPGKLNANADSLSRNPLPDDIVNQHEVSTIETAVNLWQNTNILKDIKEEQQA' A
#
# COMPACT_ATOMS: atom_id res chain seq x y z
N ALA A 1 -24.13 -20.07 -22.48
CA ALA A 1 -23.67 -18.98 -21.60
C ALA A 1 -22.16 -19.04 -21.55
N LYS A 2 -21.46 -17.91 -21.75
CA LYS A 2 -19.98 -17.89 -21.66
C LYS A 2 -19.64 -18.13 -20.20
N ASP A 3 -19.21 -19.34 -19.86
CA ASP A 3 -18.78 -19.67 -18.49
C ASP A 3 -17.70 -18.67 -18.11
N VAL A 4 -18.05 -17.75 -17.21
CA VAL A 4 -17.10 -16.93 -16.46
C VAL A 4 -16.38 -17.92 -15.55
N THR A 5 -15.42 -18.62 -16.15
CA THR A 5 -14.49 -19.53 -15.49
C THR A 5 -14.09 -18.95 -14.15
N GLY A 6 -14.03 -19.78 -13.10
CA GLY A 6 -13.95 -19.31 -11.71
C GLY A 6 -12.85 -18.27 -11.42
N ARG A 7 -11.82 -18.18 -12.27
CA ARG A 7 -10.85 -17.07 -12.24
C ARG A 7 -11.49 -15.70 -12.42
N LEU A 8 -12.32 -15.50 -13.46
CA LEU A 8 -12.98 -14.21 -13.72
C LEU A 8 -13.96 -13.86 -12.60
N ALA A 9 -14.73 -14.83 -12.11
CA ALA A 9 -15.65 -14.63 -10.99
C ALA A 9 -14.93 -14.18 -9.71
N ARG A 10 -13.81 -14.84 -9.35
CA ARG A 10 -13.00 -14.44 -8.18
C ARG A 10 -12.47 -13.01 -8.30
N TRP A 11 -11.97 -12.63 -9.47
CA TRP A 11 -11.49 -11.27 -9.68
C TRP A 11 -12.62 -10.25 -9.68
N ALA A 12 -13.78 -10.57 -10.26
CA ALA A 12 -14.95 -9.69 -10.23
C ALA A 12 -15.39 -9.40 -8.78
N MET A 13 -15.45 -10.42 -7.91
CA MET A 13 -15.78 -10.24 -6.49
C MET A 13 -14.74 -9.38 -5.75
N LYS A 14 -13.44 -9.52 -6.08
CA LYS A 14 -12.38 -8.72 -5.45
C LYS A 14 -12.42 -7.26 -5.93
N LEU A 15 -12.74 -7.04 -7.20
CA LEU A 15 -12.76 -5.72 -7.82
C LEU A 15 -14.06 -4.94 -7.56
N SER A 16 -15.15 -5.60 -7.19
CA SER A 16 -16.46 -4.95 -6.96
C SER A 16 -16.47 -3.92 -5.84
N ALA A 17 -15.48 -3.94 -4.94
CA ALA A 17 -15.32 -2.94 -3.89
C ALA A 17 -14.79 -1.59 -4.41
N TYR A 18 -14.30 -1.54 -5.65
CA TYR A 18 -13.71 -0.35 -6.24
C TYR A 18 -14.61 0.19 -7.36
N GLN A 19 -14.69 1.52 -7.47
CA GLN A 19 -15.40 2.18 -8.56
C GLN A 19 -14.55 2.19 -9.84
N ILE A 20 -14.24 1.00 -10.36
CA ILE A 20 -13.47 0.85 -11.60
C ILE A 20 -14.43 1.03 -12.79
N GLU A 21 -14.31 2.16 -13.47
CA GLU A 21 -15.16 2.49 -14.63
C GLU A 21 -14.91 1.53 -15.80
N GLU A 22 -13.66 1.15 -16.06
CA GLU A 22 -13.29 0.24 -17.14
C GLU A 22 -11.91 -0.41 -16.97
N ILE A 23 -11.74 -1.59 -17.53
CA ILE A 23 -10.44 -2.28 -17.65
C ILE A 23 -9.88 -2.05 -19.05
N LYS A 24 -8.85 -1.21 -19.16
CA LYS A 24 -8.20 -0.86 -20.43
C LYS A 24 -6.96 -1.70 -20.71
N TYR A 25 -6.79 -2.16 -21.94
CA TYR A 25 -5.51 -2.69 -22.42
C TYR A 25 -4.46 -1.58 -22.50
N ARG A 26 -3.23 -1.88 -22.05
CA ARG A 26 -2.07 -1.00 -22.17
C ARG A 26 -0.95 -1.74 -22.91
N PRO A 27 -0.41 -1.21 -24.02
CA PRO A 27 0.76 -1.78 -24.68
C PRO A 27 1.94 -1.91 -23.72
N GLY A 28 2.78 -2.94 -23.90
CA GLY A 28 3.91 -3.25 -22.99
C GLY A 28 4.86 -2.07 -22.77
N LYS A 29 5.12 -1.25 -23.80
CA LYS A 29 5.95 -0.03 -23.69
C LYS A 29 5.41 0.97 -22.67
N LEU A 30 4.10 1.02 -22.46
CA LEU A 30 3.44 1.91 -21.49
C LEU A 30 3.25 1.27 -20.11
N ASN A 31 3.69 0.03 -19.93
CA ASN A 31 3.58 -0.73 -18.69
C ASN A 31 4.95 -0.89 -17.98
N ALA A 32 5.94 -0.08 -18.33
CA ALA A 32 7.32 -0.22 -17.87
C ALA A 32 7.47 -0.14 -16.34
N ASN A 33 6.65 0.68 -15.68
CA ASN A 33 6.63 0.79 -14.22
C ASN A 33 6.16 -0.52 -13.56
N ALA A 34 5.02 -1.06 -13.99
CA ALA A 34 4.49 -2.32 -13.46
C ALA A 34 5.41 -3.50 -13.81
N ASP A 35 5.96 -3.54 -15.03
CA ASP A 35 6.94 -4.56 -15.46
C ASP A 35 8.18 -4.54 -14.55
N SER A 36 8.79 -3.37 -14.35
CA SER A 36 9.99 -3.23 -13.51
C SER A 36 9.77 -3.67 -12.07
N LEU A 37 8.62 -3.34 -11.48
CA LEU A 37 8.28 -3.75 -10.11
C LEU A 37 7.98 -5.26 -10.04
N SER A 38 7.29 -5.82 -11.03
CA SER A 38 6.94 -7.25 -11.05
C SER A 38 8.14 -8.18 -11.26
N ARG A 39 9.20 -7.70 -11.93
CA ARG A 39 10.44 -8.45 -12.20
C ARG A 39 11.44 -8.40 -11.05
N ASN A 40 11.30 -7.45 -10.13
CA ASN A 40 12.20 -7.24 -9.00
C ASN A 40 11.43 -7.27 -7.67
N PRO A 41 10.84 -8.42 -7.28
CA PRO A 41 10.13 -8.52 -6.01
C PRO A 41 11.09 -8.28 -4.83
N LEU A 42 10.63 -7.52 -3.84
CA LEU A 42 11.35 -7.40 -2.58
C LEU A 42 11.29 -8.75 -1.83
N PRO A 43 12.33 -9.10 -1.04
CA PRO A 43 12.28 -10.24 -0.14
C PRO A 43 11.05 -10.17 0.77
N ASP A 44 10.40 -11.31 0.98
CA ASP A 44 9.15 -11.41 1.79
C ASP A 44 9.31 -10.85 3.21
N ASP A 45 10.53 -10.90 3.76
CA ASP A 45 10.86 -10.37 5.08
C ASP A 45 10.74 -8.84 5.19
N ILE A 46 10.82 -8.12 4.06
CA ILE A 46 10.71 -6.65 4.01
C ILE A 46 9.24 -6.22 3.84
N VAL A 47 8.44 -6.99 3.09
CA VAL A 47 7.05 -6.62 2.75
C VAL A 47 6.14 -6.62 3.99
N ASN A 48 6.35 -7.57 4.92
CA ASN A 48 5.58 -7.65 6.16
C ASN A 48 5.90 -6.53 7.17
N GLN A 49 6.98 -5.78 6.99
CA GLN A 49 7.35 -4.69 7.91
C GLN A 49 6.50 -3.44 7.68
N HIS A 50 5.91 -3.25 6.49
CA HIS A 50 5.30 -1.96 6.13
C HIS A 50 3.96 -1.68 6.83
N GLU A 51 3.22 -2.71 7.26
CA GLU A 51 1.99 -2.52 8.05
C GLU A 51 2.30 -2.13 9.51
N VAL A 52 3.43 -2.60 10.06
CA VAL A 52 3.88 -2.31 11.44
C VAL A 52 4.73 -1.03 11.50
N SER A 53 5.39 -0.69 10.39
CA SER A 53 6.36 0.40 10.25
C SER A 53 5.78 1.79 10.56
N THR A 54 4.52 2.07 10.22
CA THR A 54 3.97 3.43 10.44
C THR A 54 3.82 3.74 11.94
N ILE A 55 3.33 2.77 12.73
CA ILE A 55 3.16 2.93 14.18
C ILE A 55 4.53 2.93 14.85
N GLU A 56 5.43 2.03 14.47
CA GLU A 56 6.80 2.01 15.02
C GLU A 56 7.58 3.28 14.69
N THR A 57 7.41 3.84 13.48
CA THR A 57 8.05 5.10 13.10
C THR A 57 7.50 6.26 13.92
N ALA A 58 6.18 6.32 14.13
CA ALA A 58 5.55 7.33 14.99
C ALA A 58 6.03 7.19 16.44
N VAL A 59 6.05 5.99 17.01
CA VAL A 59 6.51 5.73 18.38
C VAL A 59 7.99 6.13 18.53
N ASN A 60 8.84 5.74 17.59
CA ASN A 60 10.26 6.12 17.61
C ASN A 60 10.46 7.63 17.50
N LEU A 61 9.68 8.33 16.67
CA LEU A 61 9.78 9.79 16.57
C LEU A 61 9.39 10.47 17.89
N TRP A 62 8.33 10.00 18.55
CA TRP A 62 7.87 10.58 19.82
C TRP A 62 8.82 10.27 20.99
N GLN A 63 9.44 9.09 21.01
CA GLN A 63 10.36 8.70 22.07
C GLN A 63 11.74 9.37 21.93
N ASN A 64 12.18 9.62 20.70
CA ASN A 64 13.51 10.17 20.43
C ASN A 64 13.53 11.70 20.30
N THR A 65 12.39 12.37 20.50
CA THR A 65 12.30 13.84 20.44
C THR A 65 11.76 14.39 21.75
N ASN A 66 12.07 15.66 22.04
CA ASN A 66 11.52 16.38 23.19
C ASN A 66 10.11 16.92 22.92
N ILE A 67 9.43 16.51 21.83
CA ILE A 67 8.13 17.04 21.41
C ILE A 67 7.12 17.07 22.57
N LEU A 68 7.08 16.04 23.41
CA LEU A 68 6.19 16.00 24.58
C LEU A 68 6.52 17.04 25.66
N LYS A 69 7.81 17.35 25.85
CA LYS A 69 8.24 18.41 26.77
C LYS A 69 7.92 19.77 26.19
N ASP A 70 8.20 19.97 24.91
CA ASP A 70 7.97 21.24 24.21
C ASP A 70 6.46 21.59 24.21
N ILE A 71 5.59 20.61 23.94
CA ILE A 71 4.12 20.76 24.04
C ILE A 71 3.70 21.16 25.47
N LYS A 72 4.31 20.55 26.49
CA LYS A 72 3.95 20.83 27.88
C LYS A 72 4.39 22.22 28.33
N GLU A 73 5.54 22.68 27.85
CA GLU A 73 6.05 24.03 28.12
C GLU A 73 5.19 25.10 27.44
N GLU A 74 4.72 24.85 26.21
CA GLU A 74 3.85 25.79 25.47
C GLU A 74 2.47 25.96 26.13
N GLN A 75 1.89 24.90 26.69
CA GLN A 75 0.61 24.98 27.42
C GLN A 75 0.72 25.66 28.80
N GLN A 76 1.94 25.91 29.28
CA GLN A 76 2.21 26.58 30.55
C GLN A 76 2.60 28.06 30.40
N ALA A 77 2.79 28.54 29.16
CA ALA A 77 2.99 29.94 28.81
C ALA A 77 1.66 30.67 28.58
#